data_AF-A0A8J7U1I7-F1
#
_entry.id   AF-A0A8J7U1I7-F1
#
_cell.length_a   1.000
_cell.length_b   1.000
_cell.length_c   1.000
_cell.angle_alpha   90.00
_cell.angle_beta   90.00
_cell.angle_gamma   90.00
#
_symmetry.space_group_name_H-M   'P 1'
#
loop_
_entity.id
_entity.type
_entity.pdbx_description
1 polymer ?
#
loop_
_entity_poly.entity_id
_entity_poly.type
_entity_poly.pdbx_seq_one_letter_code
_entity_poly.pdbx_strand_id
1 'polypeptide(L)'
;ATLGIGATFVTAFTASLTDAPQAEAGLRSALVNTFHELGGAAGVAVLSTVAGTALVSADPGEHAFRGAFTVAAAIAAAGALTSAVLVPTVMRKPEATPGGD
;
A
#
# COMPACT_ATOMS: atom_id res chain seq x y z
N ALA A 1 -13.61 3.51 6.11
CA ALA A 1 -12.49 3.64 5.15
C ALA A 1 -11.25 4.33 5.76
N THR A 2 -11.43 5.41 6.52
CA THR A 2 -10.35 6.28 7.03
C THR A 2 -9.34 5.60 7.96
N LEU A 3 -9.77 4.63 8.79
CA LEU A 3 -8.87 3.93 9.72
C LEU A 3 -7.72 3.20 8.99
N GLY A 4 -8.02 2.56 7.85
CA GLY A 4 -7.03 1.81 7.08
C GLY A 4 -5.96 2.71 6.45
N ILE A 5 -6.40 3.76 5.73
CA ILE A 5 -5.49 4.68 5.05
C ILE A 5 -4.58 5.40 6.06
N GLY A 6 -5.15 5.94 7.14
CA GLY A 6 -4.37 6.63 8.17
C GLY A 6 -3.31 5.70 8.79
N ALA A 7 -3.69 4.47 9.14
CA ALA A 7 -2.77 3.48 9.69
C ALA A 7 -1.65 3.12 8.68
N THR A 8 -1.98 2.85 7.41
CA THR A 8 -0.97 2.48 6.40
C THR A 8 0.00 3.62 6.08
N PHE A 9 -0.48 4.86 6.03
CA PHE A 9 0.38 6.01 5.78
C PHE A 9 1.36 6.24 6.93
N VAL A 10 0.84 6.32 8.16
CA VAL A 10 1.68 6.54 9.34
C VAL A 10 2.73 5.44 9.45
N THR A 11 2.32 4.17 9.33
CA THR A 11 3.27 3.04 9.41
C THR A 11 4.31 3.05 8.29
N ALA A 12 3.94 3.35 7.04
CA ALA A 12 4.89 3.40 5.92
C ALA A 12 5.94 4.52 6.09
N PHE A 13 5.51 5.71 6.51
CA PHE A 13 6.43 6.84 6.73
C PHE A 13 7.31 6.62 7.96
N THR A 14 6.75 6.13 9.07
CA THR A 14 7.55 5.78 10.26
C THR A 14 8.60 4.72 9.91
N ALA A 15 8.21 3.62 9.26
CA ALA A 15 9.17 2.57 8.88
C ALA A 15 10.27 3.06 7.93
N SER A 16 9.97 4.04 7.07
CA SER A 16 10.93 4.53 6.08
C SER A 16 11.85 5.64 6.62
N LEU A 17 11.35 6.46 7.55
CA LEU A 17 12.02 7.70 7.97
C LEU A 17 12.59 7.67 9.38
N THR A 18 12.12 6.80 10.27
CA THR A 18 12.56 6.80 11.69
C THR A 18 14.07 6.67 11.86
N ASP A 19 14.74 5.91 10.99
CA ASP A 19 16.20 5.70 11.01
C ASP A 19 16.86 6.21 9.71
N ALA A 20 16.35 7.30 9.15
CA ALA A 20 16.94 7.89 7.95
C ALA A 20 18.08 8.86 8.29
N PRO A 21 19.30 8.67 7.73
CA PRO A 21 20.31 9.71 7.75
C PRO A 21 19.75 10.99 7.12
N GLN A 22 20.11 12.15 7.68
CA GLN A 22 19.56 13.44 7.24
C GLN A 22 19.73 13.69 5.73
N ALA A 23 20.85 13.25 5.15
CA ALA A 23 21.12 13.37 3.72
C ALA A 23 20.22 12.49 2.84
N GLU A 24 19.63 11.42 3.38
CA GLU A 24 18.79 10.45 2.65
C GLU A 24 17.30 10.61 2.95
N ALA A 25 16.93 11.33 4.01
CA ALA A 25 15.54 11.46 4.45
C ALA A 25 14.61 11.97 3.33
N GLY A 26 15.08 12.94 2.53
CA GLY A 26 14.36 13.42 1.36
C GLY A 26 14.14 12.35 0.30
N LEU A 27 15.17 11.54 0.01
CA LEU A 27 15.08 10.45 -0.97
C LEU A 27 14.13 9.34 -0.50
N ARG A 28 14.22 8.93 0.78
CA ARG A 28 13.33 7.92 1.34
C ARG A 28 11.86 8.38 1.33
N SER A 29 11.61 9.64 1.68
CA SER A 29 10.27 10.23 1.59
C SER A 29 9.76 10.28 0.15
N ALA A 30 10.61 10.70 -0.79
CA ALA A 30 10.26 10.74 -2.21
C ALA A 30 9.87 9.35 -2.74
N LEU A 31 10.61 8.30 -2.38
CA LEU A 31 10.26 6.92 -2.76
C LEU A 31 8.88 6.52 -2.23
N VAL A 32 8.59 6.75 -0.95
CA VAL A 32 7.28 6.42 -0.36
C VAL A 32 6.16 7.17 -1.08
N ASN A 33 6.34 8.46 -1.34
CA ASN A 33 5.33 9.27 -2.02
C ASN A 33 5.14 8.85 -3.49
N THR A 34 6.23 8.52 -4.21
CA THR A 34 6.13 8.04 -5.59
C THR A 34 5.39 6.72 -5.66
N PHE A 35 5.68 5.75 -4.79
CA PHE A 35 4.92 4.50 -4.74
C PHE A 35 3.46 4.72 -4.32
N HIS A 36 3.19 5.72 -3.47
CA HIS A 36 1.82 6.10 -3.13
C HIS A 36 1.05 6.59 -4.36
N GLU A 37 1.57 7.60 -5.06
CA GLU A 37 0.91 8.19 -6.23
C GLU A 37 0.80 7.18 -7.38
N LEU A 38 1.87 6.41 -7.64
CA LEU A 38 1.86 5.34 -8.65
C LEU A 38 0.82 4.27 -8.30
N GLY A 39 0.78 3.83 -7.04
CA GLY A 39 -0.19 2.85 -6.57
C GLY A 39 -1.63 3.36 -6.66
N GLY A 40 -1.85 4.62 -6.30
CA GLY A 40 -3.12 5.30 -6.44
C GLY A 40 -3.59 5.36 -7.90
N ALA A 41 -2.72 5.82 -8.80
CA ALA A 41 -3.00 5.89 -10.24
C ALA A 41 -3.30 4.51 -10.84
N ALA A 42 -2.49 3.50 -10.52
CA ALA A 42 -2.70 2.13 -10.97
C ALA A 42 -4.03 1.55 -10.44
N GLY A 43 -4.34 1.77 -9.16
CA GLY A 43 -5.60 1.36 -8.56
C GLY A 43 -6.80 2.00 -9.26
N VAL A 44 -6.76 3.32 -9.49
CA VAL A 44 -7.81 4.03 -10.23
C VAL A 44 -7.96 3.47 -11.64
N ALA A 45 -6.86 3.23 -12.37
CA ALA A 45 -6.90 2.69 -13.72
C ALA A 45 -7.59 1.30 -13.77
N VAL A 46 -7.19 0.39 -12.88
CA VAL A 46 -7.77 -0.97 -12.81
C VAL A 46 -9.25 -0.92 -12.45
N LEU A 47 -9.60 -0.21 -11.36
CA LEU A 47 -10.97 -0.17 -10.87
C LEU A 47 -11.92 0.54 -11.85
N SER A 48 -11.46 1.61 -12.50
CA SER A 48 -12.24 2.31 -13.52
C SER A 48 -12.45 1.46 -14.76
N THR A 49 -11.45 0.66 -15.16
CA THR A 49 -11.59 -0.29 -16.28
C THR A 49 -12.66 -1.33 -15.97
N VAL A 50 -12.60 -1.95 -14.79
CA VAL A 50 -13.58 -2.97 -14.39
C VAL A 50 -14.98 -2.36 -14.26
N ALA A 51 -15.12 -1.22 -13.59
CA ALA A 51 -16.38 -0.52 -13.48
C ALA A 51 -16.95 -0.10 -14.85
N GLY A 52 -16.09 0.38 -15.76
CA GLY A 52 -16.47 0.80 -17.11
C GLY A 52 -17.11 -0.32 -17.93
N THR A 53 -16.63 -1.55 -17.81
CA THR A 53 -17.23 -2.71 -18.51
C THR A 53 -18.68 -2.96 -18.10
N ALA A 54 -19.01 -2.75 -16.83
CA ALA A 54 -20.39 -2.89 -16.34
C ALA A 54 -21.30 -1.76 -16.84
N LEU A 55 -20.77 -0.54 -16.97
CA LEU A 55 -21.52 0.62 -17.48
C LEU A 55 -21.87 0.51 -18.97
N VAL A 56 -20.98 -0.09 -19.78
CA VAL A 56 -21.22 -0.31 -21.22
C VAL A 56 -22.27 -1.40 -21.48
N SER A 57 -22.50 -2.29 -20.51
CA SER A 57 -23.41 -3.44 -20.65
C SER A 57 -24.91 -3.08 -20.50
N ALA A 58 -25.25 -1.79 -20.38
CA ALA A 58 -26.62 -1.25 -20.31
C ALA A 58 -27.53 -1.79 -19.18
N ASP A 59 -26.97 -2.48 -18.19
CA ASP A 59 -27.64 -2.87 -16.93
C ASP A 59 -27.02 -2.14 -15.72
N PRO A 60 -27.20 -0.82 -15.58
CA PRO A 60 -26.71 -0.04 -14.46
C PRO A 60 -27.57 -0.31 -13.20
N GLY A 61 -27.55 -1.54 -12.72
CA GLY A 61 -28.14 -1.95 -11.43
C GLY A 61 -27.14 -1.89 -10.28
N GLU A 62 -27.60 -2.20 -9.06
CA GLU A 62 -26.80 -2.23 -7.82
C GLU A 62 -25.53 -3.12 -7.92
N HIS A 63 -25.50 -4.05 -8.87
CA HIS A 63 -24.40 -4.98 -9.08
C HIS A 63 -23.29 -4.46 -10.00
N ALA A 64 -23.49 -3.32 -10.67
CA ALA A 64 -22.54 -2.80 -11.67
C ALA A 64 -21.12 -2.59 -11.10
N PHE A 65 -21.00 -2.19 -9.84
CA PHE A 65 -19.70 -1.97 -9.20
C PHE A 65 -19.18 -3.16 -8.39
N ARG A 66 -19.97 -4.25 -8.28
CA ARG A 66 -19.58 -5.42 -7.46
C ARG A 66 -18.27 -6.02 -7.93
N GLY A 67 -18.04 -6.07 -9.24
CA GLY A 67 -16.77 -6.50 -9.82
C GLY A 67 -15.59 -5.65 -9.34
N ALA A 68 -15.70 -4.32 -9.44
CA ALA A 68 -14.67 -3.39 -9.01
C ALA A 68 -14.39 -3.52 -7.49
N PHE A 69 -15.43 -3.62 -6.65
CA PHE A 69 -15.26 -3.84 -5.22
C PHE A 69 -14.60 -5.19 -4.89
N THR A 70 -14.95 -6.25 -5.63
CA THR A 70 -14.34 -7.58 -5.45
C THR A 70 -12.85 -7.54 -5.82
N VAL A 71 -12.50 -6.87 -6.92
CA VAL A 71 -11.09 -6.65 -7.32
C VAL A 71 -10.34 -5.82 -6.28
N ALA A 72 -10.94 -4.72 -5.79
CA ALA A 72 -10.35 -3.90 -4.74
C ALA A 72 -10.09 -4.70 -3.46
N ALA A 73 -11.06 -5.54 -3.04
CA ALA A 73 -10.92 -6.41 -1.89
C ALA A 73 -9.80 -7.45 -2.08
N ALA A 74 -9.69 -8.05 -3.28
CA ALA A 74 -8.62 -8.99 -3.59
C ALA A 74 -7.23 -8.33 -3.56
N ILE A 75 -7.10 -7.12 -4.12
CA ILE A 75 -5.84 -6.33 -4.07
C ILE A 75 -5.48 -5.99 -2.63
N ALA A 76 -6.46 -5.55 -1.82
CA ALA A 76 -6.23 -5.26 -0.40
C ALA A 76 -5.81 -6.49 0.39
N ALA A 77 -6.44 -7.65 0.15
CA ALA A 77 -6.08 -8.91 0.79
C ALA A 77 -4.67 -9.37 0.38
N ALA A 78 -4.31 -9.26 -0.90
CA ALA A 78 -2.96 -9.55 -1.37
C ALA A 78 -1.91 -8.64 -0.73
N GLY A 79 -2.19 -7.35 -0.61
CA GLY A 79 -1.34 -6.39 0.09
C GLY A 79 -1.17 -6.71 1.58
N ALA A 80 -2.26 -7.08 2.26
CA ALA A 80 -2.23 -7.51 3.65
C ALA A 80 -1.41 -8.79 3.86
N LEU A 81 -1.57 -9.79 3.00
CA LEU A 81 -0.78 -11.02 3.03
C LEU A 81 0.71 -10.75 2.77
N THR A 82 0.99 -9.92 1.77
CA THR A 82 2.36 -9.51 1.43
C THR A 82 3.02 -8.80 2.62
N SER A 83 2.32 -7.86 3.25
CA SER A 83 2.79 -7.16 4.46
C SER A 83 3.01 -8.14 5.63
N ALA A 84 2.07 -9.04 5.88
CA ALA A 84 2.17 -10.03 6.96
C ALA A 84 3.38 -10.97 6.79
N VAL A 85 3.79 -11.26 5.55
CA VAL A 85 4.96 -12.10 5.26
C VAL A 85 6.26 -11.29 5.30
N LEU A 86 6.31 -10.10 4.67
CA LEU A 86 7.55 -9.35 4.54
C LEU A 86 7.92 -8.57 5.82
N VAL A 87 6.98 -7.89 6.47
CA VAL A 87 7.31 -7.02 7.62
C VAL A 87 8.08 -7.78 8.73
N PRO A 88 7.68 -9.00 9.15
CA PRO A 88 8.42 -9.74 10.16
C PRO A 88 9.83 -10.18 9.73
N THR A 89 10.09 -10.34 8.44
CA THR A 89 11.42 -10.77 7.96
C THR A 89 12.42 -9.62 7.94
N VAL A 90 11.97 -8.39 7.68
CA VAL A 90 12.85 -7.21 7.67
C VAL A 90 13.13 -6.65 9.07
N MET A 91 12.19 -6.79 10.02
CA MET A 91 12.34 -6.29 11.39
C MET A 91 13.22 -7.18 12.30
N ARG A 92 13.56 -8.40 11.87
CA ARG A 92 14.24 -9.42 12.71
C ARG A 92 15.77 -9.30 12.80
N LYS A 93 16.36 -8.14 12.54
CA LYS A 93 17.81 -7.96 12.69
C LYS A 93 18.14 -7.08 13.91
N PRO A 94 18.16 -7.62 15.15
CA PRO A 94 18.89 -6.98 16.23
C PRO A 94 20.37 -6.93 15.83
N GLU A 95 20.98 -5.74 15.89
CA GLU A 95 22.42 -5.65 15.96
C GLU A 95 22.88 -6.39 17.20
N ALA A 96 23.67 -7.45 17.03
CA ALA A 96 24.44 -7.99 18.12
C ALA A 96 25.47 -6.92 18.49
N THR A 97 25.24 -6.19 19.59
CA THR A 97 26.27 -5.33 20.18
C THR A 97 27.49 -6.21 20.48
N PRO A 98 28.64 -6.00 19.84
CA PRO A 98 29.87 -6.65 20.29
C PRO A 98 30.14 -6.15 21.71
N GLY A 99 30.47 -7.09 22.61
CA GLY A 99 30.73 -6.81 24.02
C GLY A 99 31.68 -5.63 24.21
N GLY A 100 31.35 -4.79 25.19
CA GLY A 100 32.25 -3.75 25.66
C GLY A 100 33.38 -4.36 26.49
N ASP A 101 34.59 -3.94 26.15
CA ASP A 101 35.79 -3.97 26.98
C ASP A 101 36.32 -2.53 27.07
#